data_AF-A0AAP2DI36-F1
#
_entry.id   AF-A0AAP2DI36-F1
#
_cell.length_a   1.000
_cell.length_b   1.000
_cell.length_c   1.000
_cell.angle_alpha   90.00
_cell.angle_beta   90.00
_cell.angle_gamma   90.00
#
_symmetry.space_group_name_H-M   'P 1'
#
loop_
_entity.id
_entity.type
_entity.pdbx_description
1 polymer ?
#
loop_
_entity_poly.entity_id
_entity_poly.type
_entity_poly.pdbx_seq_one_letter_code
_entity_poly.pdbx_strand_id
1 'polypeptide(L)'
;MSWFSGRSFKKKKARITTGPVPPGVYFKALDRTILNKKNNSPGFTIRKLPAAEKQNPLSRTTGQVCIEQEYEYCYYTEACTNGECEVTDVTCETRYEWICWWEDEECYDECDSNCVNYTGDPCTCNNDCGGDDEPCYDECNPVCVNYNGGCSSQEPTDVLNHVVDPCLHALTQNLSDRSAFLHYMFGNSPDFDMEFADAPLPIGLNHDFANTGKQTGANGYFKIVTTLNSQSLPHASQEFITSTLIHEMYHTYMLLMDPAHSSNADSHDFMAQPDVIQEMAQMLRQMYPSLDVQTSIDLSWGGLEGTAAFGNLPAADRARINTTNNDHQRAAHGTPCP
;
A
#
# COMPACT_ATOMS: atom_id res chain seq x y z
N MET A 1 70.50 -32.83 -0.45
CA MET A 1 70.05 -31.61 -1.16
C MET A 1 68.58 -31.76 -1.50
N SER A 2 67.75 -30.81 -1.03
CA SER A 2 66.36 -30.44 -1.40
C SER A 2 65.29 -31.55 -1.50
N TRP A 3 64.29 -31.67 -0.60
CA TRP A 3 63.10 -30.82 -0.39
C TRP A 3 62.28 -30.54 -1.67
N PHE A 4 61.07 -31.14 -1.78
CA PHE A 4 59.80 -30.43 -1.58
C PHE A 4 58.64 -31.43 -1.35
N SER A 5 57.91 -31.18 -0.27
CA SER A 5 56.70 -31.87 0.18
C SER A 5 55.48 -31.50 -0.67
N GLY A 6 54.61 -32.47 -0.95
CA GLY A 6 53.27 -32.22 -1.45
C GLY A 6 52.44 -31.37 -0.48
N ARG A 7 51.71 -30.40 -1.03
CA ARG A 7 50.56 -29.76 -0.36
C ARG A 7 49.34 -29.88 -1.27
N SER A 8 48.36 -30.63 -0.81
CA SER A 8 46.99 -30.58 -1.30
C SER A 8 46.38 -29.24 -0.87
N PHE A 9 45.98 -28.41 -1.82
CA PHE A 9 45.13 -27.25 -1.54
C PHE A 9 43.69 -27.74 -1.38
N LYS A 10 43.24 -27.90 -0.13
CA LYS A 10 41.81 -27.90 0.16
C LYS A 10 41.27 -26.50 -0.13
N LYS A 11 40.43 -26.34 -1.14
CA LYS A 11 39.60 -25.14 -1.32
C LYS A 11 38.72 -25.02 -0.08
N LYS A 12 39.06 -24.12 0.85
CA LYS A 12 38.13 -23.68 1.89
C LYS A 12 37.06 -22.86 1.16
N LYS A 13 35.80 -23.30 1.19
CA LYS A 13 34.67 -22.39 0.96
C LYS A 13 34.77 -21.31 2.03
N ALA A 14 35.08 -20.09 1.62
CA ALA A 14 34.93 -18.92 2.48
C ALA A 14 33.44 -18.79 2.76
N ARG A 15 33.04 -18.98 4.02
CA ARG A 15 31.71 -18.62 4.48
C ARG A 15 31.75 -17.11 4.70
N ILE A 16 31.25 -16.36 3.73
CA ILE A 16 30.97 -14.93 3.89
C ILE A 16 29.78 -14.87 4.85
N THR A 17 30.01 -14.38 6.05
CA THR A 17 28.95 -13.98 6.97
C THR A 17 28.77 -12.47 6.80
N THR A 18 27.90 -12.08 5.87
CA THR A 18 27.32 -10.73 5.85
C THR A 18 26.11 -10.77 6.77
N GLY A 19 26.26 -10.22 7.97
CA GLY A 19 25.10 -9.80 8.75
C GLY A 19 24.63 -8.47 8.16
N PRO A 20 23.33 -8.25 7.94
CA PRO A 20 22.83 -6.98 7.43
C PRO A 20 23.21 -5.84 8.38
N VAL A 21 23.87 -4.81 7.87
CA VAL A 21 23.93 -3.52 8.55
C VAL A 21 22.54 -2.90 8.39
N PRO A 22 21.86 -2.49 9.48
CA PRO A 22 20.51 -1.95 9.36
C PRO A 22 20.54 -0.65 8.56
N PRO A 23 19.73 -0.52 7.49
CA PRO A 23 19.74 0.66 6.63
C PRO A 23 19.43 1.94 7.42
N GLY A 24 20.07 3.04 7.02
CA GLY A 24 19.74 4.36 7.51
C GLY A 24 18.45 4.86 6.88
N VAL A 25 17.47 5.27 7.68
CA VAL A 25 16.28 6.00 7.21
C VAL A 25 16.58 7.50 7.31
N TYR A 26 16.40 8.24 6.22
CA TYR A 26 16.63 9.68 6.16
C TYR A 26 15.38 10.41 5.68
N PHE A 27 15.32 11.71 5.96
CA PHE A 27 14.17 12.55 5.66
C PHE A 27 14.63 13.84 4.99
N LYS A 28 14.05 14.16 3.83
CA LYS A 28 14.21 15.47 3.20
C LYS A 28 13.00 16.31 3.56
N ALA A 29 13.14 17.12 4.61
CA ALA A 29 12.13 18.08 4.97
C ALA A 29 12.23 19.31 4.06
N LEU A 30 11.09 19.86 3.67
CA LEU A 30 11.02 21.22 3.12
C LEU A 30 11.25 22.19 4.29
N ASP A 31 12.34 22.95 4.26
CA ASP A 31 12.62 23.89 5.35
C ASP A 31 11.73 25.13 5.23
N ARG A 32 10.63 25.14 6.01
CA ARG A 32 9.67 26.26 6.06
C ARG A 32 10.36 27.58 6.44
N THR A 33 11.52 27.58 7.09
CA THR A 33 12.20 28.82 7.49
C THR A 33 12.86 29.59 6.34
N ILE A 34 13.01 28.95 5.17
CA ILE A 34 13.61 29.59 3.97
C ILE A 34 12.57 30.36 3.13
N LEU A 35 11.27 30.05 3.28
CA LEU A 35 10.18 30.73 2.56
C LEU A 35 10.05 32.23 2.90
N ASN A 36 10.74 32.73 3.93
CA ASN A 36 10.65 34.13 4.36
C ASN A 36 11.85 35.01 3.95
N LYS A 37 12.74 34.54 3.07
CA LYS A 37 13.90 35.32 2.62
C LYS A 37 14.09 35.21 1.10
N LYS A 38 13.45 36.09 0.32
CA LYS A 38 13.78 36.61 -1.05
C LYS A 38 14.50 35.70 -2.09
N ASN A 39 14.63 34.40 -1.87
CA ASN A 39 15.26 33.42 -2.74
C ASN A 39 14.15 32.46 -3.17
N ASN A 40 13.82 32.49 -4.46
CA ASN A 40 12.70 31.78 -5.07
C ASN A 40 12.98 30.28 -5.29
N SER A 41 13.54 29.59 -4.30
CA SER A 41 13.63 28.13 -4.35
C SER A 41 13.57 27.55 -2.93
N PRO A 42 12.63 26.65 -2.62
CA PRO A 42 12.62 25.95 -1.35
C PRO A 42 13.92 25.15 -1.21
N GLY A 43 14.71 25.46 -0.19
CA GLY A 43 15.88 24.66 0.17
C GLY A 43 15.43 23.37 0.83
N PHE A 44 15.88 22.23 0.32
CA PHE A 44 15.70 20.94 0.97
C PHE A 44 16.84 20.69 1.95
N THR A 45 16.50 20.30 3.17
CA THR A 45 17.50 19.90 4.17
C THR A 45 17.37 18.40 4.40
N ILE A 46 18.41 17.65 4.01
CA ILE A 46 18.49 16.20 4.29
C ILE A 46 18.92 16.04 5.74
N ARG A 47 18.11 15.35 6.55
CA ARG A 47 18.50 14.96 7.92
C ARG A 47 18.20 13.50 8.18
N LYS A 48 19.01 12.87 9.02
CA LYS A 48 18.76 11.52 9.52
C LYS A 48 17.59 11.55 10.49
N LEU A 49 16.63 10.63 10.35
CA LEU A 49 15.47 10.60 11.25
C LEU A 49 15.90 10.16 12.66
N PRO A 50 15.57 10.93 13.71
CA PRO A 50 15.66 10.47 15.09
C PRO A 50 14.81 9.22 15.31
N ALA A 51 15.19 8.35 16.26
CA ALA A 51 14.49 7.10 16.52
C ALA A 51 12.98 7.28 16.82
N ALA A 52 12.61 8.37 17.49
CA ALA A 52 11.22 8.70 17.79
C ALA A 52 10.39 9.01 16.53
N GLU A 53 10.96 9.70 15.54
CA GLU A 53 10.27 10.04 14.28
C GLU A 53 10.22 8.84 13.31
N LYS A 54 11.12 7.87 13.46
CA LYS A 54 11.04 6.59 12.74
C LYS A 54 9.81 5.78 13.15
N GLN A 55 9.44 5.84 14.44
CA GLN A 55 8.34 5.07 15.01
C GLN A 55 6.97 5.75 14.88
N ASN A 56 6.93 7.04 14.61
CA ASN A 56 5.69 7.80 14.46
C ASN A 56 5.73 8.73 13.25
N PRO A 57 5.27 8.27 12.07
CA PRO A 57 5.21 9.06 10.84
C PRO A 57 4.41 10.36 11.00
N LEU A 58 3.40 10.38 11.86
CA LEU A 58 2.55 11.56 12.12
C LEU A 58 3.27 12.73 12.82
N SER A 59 4.50 12.51 13.32
CA SER A 59 5.33 13.58 13.90
C SER A 59 6.17 14.32 12.85
N ARG A 60 6.14 13.87 11.59
CA ARG A 60 6.89 14.46 10.48
C ARG A 60 6.11 15.62 9.87
N THR A 61 6.81 16.66 9.46
CA THR A 61 6.25 17.71 8.59
C THR A 61 6.28 17.22 7.15
N THR A 62 5.23 17.43 6.35
CA THR A 62 5.18 17.32 4.87
C THR A 62 6.57 17.34 4.20
N GLY A 63 6.94 16.26 3.49
CA GLY A 63 8.26 16.16 2.86
C GLY A 63 8.50 14.87 2.09
N GLN A 64 9.67 14.77 1.48
CA GLN A 64 10.12 13.58 0.77
C GLN A 64 10.88 12.67 1.74
N VAL A 65 10.34 11.49 2.00
CA VAL A 65 11.04 10.44 2.76
C VAL A 65 11.95 9.70 1.80
N CYS A 66 13.20 9.48 2.18
CA CYS A 66 14.11 8.67 1.40
C CYS A 66 14.75 7.59 2.28
N ILE A 67 14.63 6.33 1.89
CA ILE A 67 15.37 5.23 2.49
C ILE A 67 16.64 4.99 1.68
N GLU A 68 17.77 4.85 2.38
CA GLU A 68 19.00 4.35 1.78
C GLU A 68 18.98 2.84 1.86
N GLN A 69 18.77 2.18 0.73
CA GLN A 69 18.79 0.73 0.63
C GLN A 69 20.19 0.26 0.23
N GLU A 70 20.78 -0.59 1.07
CA GLU A 70 22.00 -1.31 0.74
C GLU A 70 21.62 -2.59 -0.02
N TYR A 71 22.18 -2.78 -1.22
CA TYR A 71 22.05 -4.03 -1.95
C TYR A 71 23.39 -4.48 -2.52
N GLU A 72 23.53 -5.79 -2.69
CA GLU A 72 24.71 -6.40 -3.27
C GLU A 72 24.47 -6.60 -4.77
N TYR A 73 25.25 -5.91 -5.60
CA TYR A 73 25.18 -6.03 -7.06
C TYR A 73 26.32 -6.93 -7.56
N CYS A 74 25.96 -8.10 -8.10
CA CYS A 74 26.93 -9.08 -8.57
C CYS A 74 27.04 -9.09 -10.10
N TYR A 75 28.27 -8.91 -10.58
CA TYR A 75 28.67 -9.12 -11.97
C TYR A 75 29.21 -10.55 -12.13
N TYR A 76 28.85 -11.20 -13.23
CA TYR A 76 29.43 -12.48 -13.61
C TYR A 76 30.21 -12.33 -14.92
N THR A 77 31.35 -12.98 -15.00
CA THR A 77 32.10 -13.13 -16.26
C THR A 77 31.96 -14.55 -16.76
N GLU A 78 31.45 -14.71 -17.98
CA GLU A 78 31.32 -16.01 -18.63
C GLU A 78 32.48 -16.24 -19.59
N ALA A 79 33.01 -17.46 -19.62
CA ALA A 79 33.90 -17.91 -20.67
C ALA A 79 33.20 -18.99 -21.49
N CYS A 80 33.11 -18.76 -22.80
CA CYS A 80 32.45 -19.68 -23.72
C CYS A 80 33.48 -20.48 -24.51
N THR A 81 33.36 -21.81 -24.51
CA THR A 81 34.17 -22.70 -25.35
C THR A 81 33.24 -23.63 -26.11
N ASN A 82 33.37 -23.68 -27.44
CA ASN A 82 32.54 -24.51 -28.33
C ASN A 82 31.02 -24.27 -28.21
N GLY A 83 30.60 -23.05 -27.88
CA GLY A 83 29.18 -22.69 -27.78
C GLY A 83 28.54 -23.01 -26.42
N GLU A 84 29.30 -23.56 -25.47
CA GLU A 84 28.90 -23.70 -24.07
C GLU A 84 29.59 -22.62 -23.24
N CYS A 85 28.83 -21.86 -22.45
CA CYS A 85 29.32 -20.79 -21.59
C CYS A 85 29.25 -21.22 -20.13
N GLU A 86 30.37 -21.07 -19.42
CA GLU A 86 30.43 -21.28 -17.97
C GLU A 86 30.77 -19.97 -17.26
N VAL A 87 30.09 -19.70 -16.15
CA VAL A 87 30.42 -18.57 -15.26
C VAL A 87 31.77 -18.86 -14.62
N THR A 88 32.76 -18.03 -14.92
CA THR A 88 34.15 -18.21 -14.48
C THR A 88 34.49 -17.40 -13.24
N ASP A 89 33.81 -16.27 -13.05
CA ASP A 89 34.00 -15.41 -11.88
C ASP A 89 32.69 -14.70 -11.52
N VAL A 90 32.54 -14.40 -10.24
CA VAL A 90 31.44 -13.60 -9.69
C VAL A 90 32.04 -12.52 -8.80
N THR A 91 31.94 -11.28 -9.23
CA THR A 91 32.38 -10.11 -8.47
C THR A 91 31.15 -9.37 -7.98
N CYS A 92 30.97 -9.30 -6.66
CA CYS A 92 29.89 -8.53 -6.05
C CYS A 92 30.42 -7.23 -5.46
N GLU A 93 29.67 -6.15 -5.64
CA GLU A 93 29.92 -4.87 -4.98
C GLU A 93 28.66 -4.40 -4.24
N THR A 94 28.86 -3.84 -3.05
CA THR A 94 27.78 -3.19 -2.30
C THR A 94 27.44 -1.85 -2.94
N ARG A 95 26.17 -1.65 -3.28
CA ARG A 95 25.63 -0.38 -3.77
C ARG A 95 24.60 0.17 -2.80
N TYR A 96 24.46 1.49 -2.84
CA TYR A 96 23.47 2.23 -2.07
C TYR A 96 22.57 2.96 -3.05
N GLU A 97 21.27 2.78 -2.90
CA GLU A 97 20.25 3.51 -3.66
C GLU A 97 19.29 4.20 -2.73
N TRP A 98 18.84 5.37 -3.16
CA TRP A 98 17.87 6.17 -2.44
C TRP A 98 16.51 5.95 -3.06
N ILE A 99 15.63 5.25 -2.35
CA ILE A 99 14.22 5.15 -2.73
C ILE A 99 13.50 6.27 -2.00
N CYS A 100 12.93 7.20 -2.76
CA CYS A 100 12.27 8.37 -2.21
C CYS A 100 10.78 8.39 -2.60
N TRP A 101 9.91 8.73 -1.66
CA TRP A 101 8.49 9.01 -1.90
C TRP A 101 8.06 10.25 -1.13
N TRP A 102 7.00 10.90 -1.60
CA TRP A 102 6.39 12.04 -0.91
C TRP A 102 5.35 11.52 0.08
N GLU A 103 5.35 12.05 1.31
CA GLU A 103 4.35 11.66 2.32
C GLU A 103 2.97 12.29 2.07
N ASP A 104 2.83 13.23 1.12
CA ASP A 104 1.55 13.82 0.71
C ASP A 104 1.60 14.14 -0.80
N GLU A 105 0.84 13.42 -1.63
CA GLU A 105 0.73 13.67 -3.09
C GLU A 105 -0.51 14.50 -3.47
N GLU A 106 -1.20 15.08 -2.49
CA GLU A 106 -2.33 15.96 -2.76
C GLU A 106 -1.84 17.42 -2.91
N CYS A 107 -1.88 17.91 -4.15
CA CYS A 107 -1.70 19.30 -4.58
C CYS A 107 -0.28 19.89 -4.54
N TYR A 108 0.47 19.67 -5.63
CA TYR A 108 1.45 20.63 -6.11
C TYR A 108 1.28 20.87 -7.61
N ASP A 109 0.18 21.51 -7.99
CA ASP A 109 0.22 22.33 -9.20
C ASP A 109 0.87 23.67 -8.83
N GLU A 110 1.90 24.06 -9.59
CA GLU A 110 2.65 25.29 -9.42
C GLU A 110 1.71 26.51 -9.52
N CYS A 111 1.19 26.98 -8.39
CA CYS A 111 0.38 28.18 -8.35
C CYS A 111 1.26 29.41 -8.64
N ASP A 112 0.89 30.19 -9.66
CA ASP A 112 1.56 31.45 -10.00
C ASP A 112 1.46 32.43 -8.82
N SER A 113 2.63 32.85 -8.33
CA SER A 113 2.78 33.87 -7.27
C SER A 113 2.11 35.22 -7.60
N ASN A 114 1.68 35.44 -8.83
CA ASN A 114 1.00 36.66 -9.27
C ASN A 114 -0.54 36.58 -9.23
N CYS A 115 -1.18 35.46 -8.88
CA CYS A 115 -2.65 35.42 -8.84
C CYS A 115 -3.19 36.33 -7.72
N VAL A 116 -4.05 37.27 -8.13
CA VAL A 116 -4.63 38.33 -7.29
C VAL A 116 -5.78 37.74 -6.48
N ASN A 117 -5.46 37.00 -5.40
CA ASN A 117 -6.33 36.60 -4.26
C ASN A 117 -5.71 35.44 -3.45
N TYR A 118 -4.38 35.24 -3.51
CA TYR A 118 -3.70 34.18 -2.76
C TYR A 118 -3.91 34.33 -1.24
N THR A 119 -4.72 33.43 -0.66
CA THR A 119 -5.03 33.39 0.78
C THR A 119 -4.06 32.52 1.59
N GLY A 120 -3.08 31.88 0.92
CA GLY A 120 -2.11 30.99 1.57
C GLY A 120 -2.55 29.54 1.71
N ASP A 121 -3.67 29.15 1.10
CA ASP A 121 -4.12 27.76 0.99
C ASP A 121 -3.99 27.28 -0.47
N PRO A 122 -3.03 26.37 -0.77
CA PRO A 122 -2.77 25.91 -2.14
C PRO A 122 -3.89 25.07 -2.75
N CYS A 123 -4.88 24.61 -1.96
CA CYS A 123 -5.93 23.71 -2.45
C CYS A 123 -7.19 24.44 -2.95
N THR A 124 -7.19 25.78 -3.03
CA THR A 124 -8.39 26.57 -3.39
C THR A 124 -8.20 27.54 -4.56
N CYS A 125 -7.31 27.22 -5.50
CA CYS A 125 -7.31 27.90 -6.80
C CYS A 125 -8.51 27.42 -7.64
N ASN A 126 -9.70 27.95 -7.34
CA ASN A 126 -10.84 27.87 -8.25
C ASN A 126 -10.48 28.63 -9.54
N ASN A 127 -10.11 27.90 -10.59
CA ASN A 127 -10.08 28.22 -12.03
C ASN A 127 -10.50 29.65 -12.46
N ASP A 128 -9.77 30.68 -12.02
CA ASP A 128 -9.90 32.03 -12.56
C ASP A 128 -8.58 32.80 -12.40
N CYS A 129 -7.49 32.26 -12.96
CA CYS A 129 -6.35 33.10 -13.30
C CYS A 129 -6.56 33.53 -14.76
N GLY A 130 -7.38 34.58 -14.91
CA GLY A 130 -7.83 35.14 -16.18
C GLY A 130 -6.72 35.35 -17.20
N GLY A 131 -6.80 34.58 -18.29
CA GLY A 131 -6.29 34.92 -19.60
C GLY A 131 -7.47 34.87 -20.55
N ASP A 132 -7.82 36.02 -21.14
CA ASP A 132 -8.88 36.14 -22.11
C ASP A 132 -8.65 35.22 -23.34
N ASP A 133 -9.75 34.70 -23.87
CA ASP A 133 -9.92 34.07 -25.19
C ASP A 133 -9.67 32.54 -25.34
N GLU A 134 -10.53 31.69 -24.76
CA GLU A 134 -11.23 30.59 -25.48
C GLU A 134 -12.23 29.86 -24.54
N PRO A 135 -13.52 29.70 -24.90
CA PRO A 135 -14.43 28.90 -24.08
C PRO A 135 -14.13 27.41 -24.24
N CYS A 136 -13.69 26.77 -23.16
CA CYS A 136 -13.73 25.31 -23.03
C CYS A 136 -15.19 24.85 -23.13
N TYR A 137 -15.54 24.22 -24.25
CA TYR A 137 -16.81 23.53 -24.42
C TYR A 137 -16.86 22.33 -23.49
N ASP A 138 -17.68 22.45 -22.46
CA ASP A 138 -18.09 21.39 -21.56
C ASP A 138 -19.31 20.69 -22.17
N GLU A 139 -19.08 19.66 -22.99
CA GLU A 139 -20.11 18.73 -23.48
C GLU A 139 -19.61 17.28 -23.42
N CYS A 140 -19.57 16.70 -22.22
CA CYS A 140 -19.71 15.25 -22.06
C CYS A 140 -21.19 14.92 -21.77
N ASN A 141 -22.00 14.90 -22.83
CA ASN A 141 -23.36 14.33 -22.84
C ASN A 141 -23.32 12.94 -23.52
N PRO A 142 -23.83 11.86 -22.90
CA PRO A 142 -23.65 10.50 -23.40
C PRO A 142 -24.65 10.17 -24.51
N VAL A 143 -24.30 10.46 -25.76
CA VAL A 143 -24.95 9.83 -26.92
C VAL A 143 -23.91 9.48 -27.97
N CYS A 144 -23.27 8.32 -27.81
CA CYS A 144 -22.45 7.70 -28.86
C CYS A 144 -23.35 7.25 -30.02
N VAL A 145 -23.50 8.09 -31.06
CA VAL A 145 -24.10 7.70 -32.34
C VAL A 145 -23.02 7.63 -33.41
N ASN A 146 -22.70 6.41 -33.82
CA ASN A 146 -22.15 6.03 -35.13
C ASN A 146 -20.93 6.83 -35.66
N TYR A 147 -19.78 6.67 -35.01
CA TYR A 147 -18.50 6.78 -35.72
C TYR A 147 -17.74 5.45 -35.66
N ASN A 148 -17.41 4.90 -36.83
CA ASN A 148 -16.52 3.75 -37.05
C ASN A 148 -15.04 4.12 -36.76
N GLY A 149 -14.77 4.75 -35.63
CA GLY A 149 -13.43 4.99 -35.10
C GLY A 149 -13.41 4.39 -33.71
N GLY A 150 -12.66 3.30 -33.54
CA GLY A 150 -12.74 2.42 -32.38
C GLY A 150 -12.77 3.15 -31.05
N CYS A 151 -13.73 2.74 -30.19
CA CYS A 151 -13.62 2.98 -28.76
C CYS A 151 -12.24 2.48 -28.34
N SER A 152 -11.39 3.39 -27.89
CA SER A 152 -10.16 3.03 -27.19
C SER A 152 -10.53 2.05 -26.09
N SER A 153 -9.68 1.06 -25.88
CA SER A 153 -9.65 0.30 -24.63
C SER A 153 -9.89 1.26 -23.48
N GLN A 154 -10.92 1.01 -22.66
CA GLN A 154 -10.98 1.62 -21.35
C GLN A 154 -9.68 1.22 -20.67
N GLU A 155 -8.79 2.19 -20.47
CA GLU A 155 -7.65 2.04 -19.59
C GLU A 155 -8.24 1.69 -18.21
N PRO A 156 -7.86 0.56 -17.61
CA PRO A 156 -8.34 0.19 -16.29
C PRO A 156 -7.71 1.10 -15.24
N THR A 157 -8.51 1.96 -14.63
CA THR A 157 -8.02 2.82 -13.55
C THR A 157 -8.99 2.91 -12.37
N ASP A 158 -10.09 2.18 -12.38
CA ASP A 158 -11.21 2.56 -11.54
C ASP A 158 -11.35 1.66 -10.31
N VAL A 159 -11.24 2.29 -9.14
CA VAL A 159 -11.84 1.77 -7.92
C VAL A 159 -13.31 2.14 -7.93
N LEU A 160 -14.15 1.15 -8.22
CA LEU A 160 -15.59 1.27 -8.36
C LEU A 160 -16.27 0.98 -7.01
N ASN A 161 -17.00 1.96 -6.50
CA ASN A 161 -17.79 1.81 -5.28
C ASN A 161 -19.28 1.64 -5.64
N HIS A 162 -19.74 0.39 -5.70
CA HIS A 162 -21.14 0.01 -5.93
C HIS A 162 -21.87 -0.39 -4.64
N VAL A 163 -21.30 -0.08 -3.47
CA VAL A 163 -21.93 -0.34 -2.18
C VAL A 163 -23.18 0.53 -2.02
N VAL A 164 -24.31 -0.09 -1.69
CA VAL A 164 -25.63 0.53 -1.55
C VAL A 164 -25.89 1.02 -0.13
N ASP A 165 -25.49 0.25 0.89
CA ASP A 165 -25.60 0.67 2.29
C ASP A 165 -24.85 2.00 2.51
N PRO A 166 -25.50 3.06 3.02
CA PRO A 166 -24.88 4.38 3.12
C PRO A 166 -23.62 4.42 3.99
N CYS A 167 -23.58 3.63 5.07
CA CYS A 167 -22.42 3.61 5.95
C CYS A 167 -21.26 2.87 5.28
N LEU A 168 -21.51 1.68 4.76
CA LEU A 168 -20.50 0.89 4.06
C LEU A 168 -19.97 1.66 2.82
N HIS A 169 -20.86 2.36 2.11
CA HIS A 169 -20.51 3.18 0.96
C HIS A 169 -19.56 4.31 1.35
N ALA A 170 -19.87 5.06 2.42
CA ALA A 170 -19.01 6.15 2.89
C ALA A 170 -17.63 5.66 3.33
N LEU A 171 -17.55 4.51 3.98
CA LEU A 171 -16.27 3.91 4.39
C LEU A 171 -15.44 3.45 3.20
N THR A 172 -16.09 2.78 2.25
CA THR A 172 -15.46 2.35 1.00
C THR A 172 -14.96 3.54 0.18
N GLN A 173 -15.75 4.62 0.13
CA GLN A 173 -15.38 5.84 -0.57
C GLN A 173 -14.18 6.52 0.09
N ASN A 174 -14.19 6.66 1.42
CA ASN A 174 -13.06 7.26 2.16
C ASN A 174 -11.77 6.45 1.96
N LEU A 175 -11.86 5.12 1.91
CA LEU A 175 -10.72 4.26 1.62
C LEU A 175 -10.22 4.43 0.17
N SER A 176 -11.13 4.59 -0.79
CA SER A 176 -10.82 4.80 -2.21
C SER A 176 -10.23 6.18 -2.49
N ASP A 177 -10.78 7.22 -1.87
CA ASP A 177 -10.33 8.61 -1.99
C ASP A 177 -8.91 8.79 -1.44
N ARG A 178 -8.50 7.94 -0.49
CA ARG A 178 -7.12 7.85 0.00
C ARG A 178 -6.27 7.06 -1.00
N SER A 179 -6.17 7.56 -2.22
CA SER A 179 -5.44 6.97 -3.35
C SER A 179 -4.01 6.57 -2.99
N ALA A 180 -3.35 7.32 -2.09
CA ALA A 180 -2.03 6.99 -1.57
C ALA A 180 -1.95 5.58 -0.95
N PHE A 181 -3.03 5.10 -0.32
CA PHE A 181 -3.10 3.76 0.24
C PHE A 181 -3.20 2.68 -0.85
N LEU A 182 -4.07 2.89 -1.84
CA LEU A 182 -4.17 2.02 -3.01
C LEU A 182 -2.87 2.01 -3.80
N HIS A 183 -2.24 3.16 -4.01
CA HIS A 183 -0.93 3.28 -4.64
C HIS A 183 0.18 2.63 -3.82
N TYR A 184 0.12 2.69 -2.49
CA TYR A 184 1.08 2.00 -1.63
C TYR A 184 0.97 0.47 -1.80
N MET A 185 -0.25 -0.07 -1.85
CA MET A 185 -0.49 -1.51 -2.00
C MET A 185 -0.23 -2.03 -3.41
N PHE A 186 -0.72 -1.32 -4.43
CA PHE A 186 -0.75 -1.81 -5.82
C PHE A 186 0.26 -1.10 -6.73
N GLY A 187 0.99 -0.10 -6.22
CA GLY A 187 1.85 0.75 -7.03
C GLY A 187 1.07 1.54 -8.07
N ASN A 188 1.70 1.75 -9.23
CA ASN A 188 1.07 2.37 -10.41
C ASN A 188 0.39 1.33 -11.32
N SER A 189 -0.05 0.18 -10.79
CA SER A 189 -0.48 -0.97 -11.60
C SER A 189 -1.73 -0.64 -12.44
N PRO A 190 -1.63 -0.60 -13.78
CA PRO A 190 -2.66 0.02 -14.64
C PRO A 190 -3.66 -0.96 -15.27
N ASP A 191 -3.73 -2.23 -14.85
CA ASP A 191 -4.41 -3.27 -15.66
C ASP A 191 -5.60 -3.97 -14.97
N PHE A 192 -6.15 -3.43 -13.88
CA PHE A 192 -7.33 -4.01 -13.23
C PHE A 192 -8.26 -2.96 -12.58
N ASP A 193 -9.56 -3.28 -12.52
CA ASP A 193 -10.53 -2.54 -11.70
C ASP A 193 -10.72 -3.28 -10.38
N MET A 194 -10.87 -2.50 -9.32
CA MET A 194 -11.33 -2.98 -8.03
C MET A 194 -12.78 -2.54 -7.86
N GLU A 195 -13.70 -3.47 -7.68
CA GLU A 195 -15.09 -3.16 -7.35
C GLU A 195 -15.41 -3.58 -5.93
N PHE A 196 -16.02 -2.66 -5.19
CA PHE A 196 -16.68 -2.94 -3.92
C PHE A 196 -18.18 -2.93 -4.12
N ALA A 197 -18.86 -3.95 -3.63
CA ALA A 197 -20.32 -4.05 -3.64
C ALA A 197 -20.79 -4.66 -2.32
N ASP A 198 -22.05 -4.43 -1.94
CA ASP A 198 -22.67 -5.09 -0.80
C ASP A 198 -23.82 -6.00 -1.24
N ALA A 199 -23.78 -7.24 -0.77
CA ALA A 199 -24.81 -8.23 -1.05
C ALA A 199 -24.83 -9.31 0.03
N PRO A 200 -25.94 -10.06 0.17
CA PRO A 200 -25.91 -11.29 0.93
C PRO A 200 -24.88 -12.25 0.32
N LEU A 201 -23.97 -12.78 1.14
CA LEU A 201 -23.01 -13.77 0.68
C LEU A 201 -23.69 -15.12 0.40
N PRO A 202 -23.15 -15.95 -0.51
CA PRO A 202 -23.68 -17.28 -0.82
C PRO A 202 -23.83 -18.16 0.43
N ILE A 203 -24.77 -19.11 0.38
CA ILE A 203 -24.99 -20.10 1.45
C ILE A 203 -23.67 -20.84 1.72
N GLY A 204 -23.21 -20.82 2.97
CA GLY A 204 -21.92 -21.39 3.39
C GLY A 204 -20.83 -20.35 3.66
N LEU A 205 -20.99 -19.11 3.16
CA LEU A 205 -20.15 -17.94 3.46
C LEU A 205 -20.96 -16.86 4.22
N ASN A 206 -22.18 -17.17 4.63
CA ASN A 206 -23.07 -16.23 5.32
C ASN A 206 -22.53 -15.80 6.70
N HIS A 207 -21.55 -16.52 7.24
CA HIS A 207 -20.84 -16.18 8.47
C HIS A 207 -19.64 -15.26 8.22
N ASP A 208 -19.19 -15.13 6.97
CA ASP A 208 -18.08 -14.29 6.60
C ASP A 208 -18.55 -12.84 6.46
N PHE A 209 -17.63 -11.91 6.66
CA PHE A 209 -17.95 -10.48 6.62
C PHE A 209 -17.82 -9.91 5.21
N ALA A 210 -16.96 -10.48 4.39
CA ALA A 210 -16.79 -10.14 3.00
C ALA A 210 -16.23 -11.34 2.24
N ASN A 211 -16.20 -11.24 0.91
CA ASN A 211 -15.54 -12.20 0.05
C ASN A 211 -14.97 -11.49 -1.17
N THR A 212 -13.68 -11.70 -1.41
CA THR A 212 -12.97 -11.16 -2.58
C THR A 212 -12.77 -12.24 -3.64
N GLY A 213 -13.15 -11.94 -4.87
CA GLY A 213 -13.05 -12.85 -6.00
C GLY A 213 -12.50 -12.18 -7.26
N LYS A 214 -11.80 -12.98 -8.08
CA LYS A 214 -11.29 -12.56 -9.38
C LYS A 214 -12.30 -12.88 -10.49
N GLN A 215 -12.68 -11.88 -11.27
CA GLN A 215 -13.43 -12.03 -12.51
C GLN A 215 -12.51 -11.75 -13.69
N THR A 216 -12.49 -12.67 -14.67
CA THR A 216 -11.72 -12.49 -15.91
C THR A 216 -12.68 -12.13 -17.03
N GLY A 217 -12.55 -10.93 -17.58
CA GLY A 217 -13.31 -10.46 -18.73
C GLY A 217 -12.86 -11.12 -20.03
N ALA A 218 -13.68 -10.98 -21.08
CA ALA A 218 -13.45 -11.61 -22.38
C ALA A 218 -12.13 -11.20 -23.07
N ASN A 219 -11.52 -10.09 -22.66
CA ASN A 219 -10.30 -9.53 -23.26
C ASN A 219 -9.03 -9.79 -22.41
N GLY A 220 -9.08 -10.71 -21.44
CA GLY A 220 -7.98 -10.90 -20.47
C GLY A 220 -7.91 -9.82 -19.39
N TYR A 221 -8.87 -8.90 -19.42
CA TYR A 221 -9.08 -7.85 -18.44
C TYR A 221 -9.45 -8.43 -17.07
N PHE A 222 -8.82 -7.95 -15.99
CA PHE A 222 -9.08 -8.42 -14.65
C PHE A 222 -9.92 -7.43 -13.86
N LYS A 223 -10.97 -7.95 -13.25
CA LYS A 223 -11.78 -7.22 -12.29
C LYS A 223 -11.77 -7.97 -10.98
N ILE A 224 -11.36 -7.33 -9.91
CA ILE A 224 -11.45 -7.90 -8.58
C ILE A 224 -12.69 -7.35 -7.92
N VAL A 225 -13.56 -8.23 -7.44
CA VAL A 225 -14.82 -7.84 -6.80
C VAL A 225 -14.78 -8.28 -5.35
N THR A 226 -14.82 -7.30 -4.46
CA THR A 226 -14.99 -7.49 -3.02
C THR A 226 -16.46 -7.28 -2.68
N THR A 227 -17.13 -8.36 -2.25
CA THR A 227 -18.52 -8.30 -1.82
C THR A 227 -18.58 -8.22 -0.30
N LEU A 228 -19.08 -7.11 0.24
CA LEU A 228 -19.36 -6.89 1.64
C LEU A 228 -20.68 -7.57 2.04
N ASN A 229 -20.69 -8.31 3.14
CA ASN A 229 -21.88 -9.01 3.60
C ASN A 229 -22.91 -8.03 4.19
N SER A 230 -23.92 -7.70 3.39
CA SER A 230 -24.99 -6.77 3.76
C SER A 230 -25.91 -7.27 4.88
N GLN A 231 -25.75 -8.51 5.35
CA GLN A 231 -26.50 -9.04 6.49
C GLN A 231 -25.74 -8.96 7.81
N SER A 232 -24.40 -8.95 7.76
CA SER A 232 -23.54 -9.06 8.93
C SER A 232 -22.86 -7.74 9.30
N LEU A 233 -22.45 -6.95 8.31
CA LEU A 233 -21.69 -5.72 8.51
C LEU A 233 -22.49 -4.48 8.95
N PRO A 234 -23.78 -4.29 8.59
CA PRO A 234 -24.50 -3.05 8.97
C PRO A 234 -24.60 -2.78 10.48
N HIS A 235 -24.36 -3.78 11.33
CA HIS A 235 -24.42 -3.65 12.79
C HIS A 235 -23.04 -3.55 13.45
N ALA A 236 -21.98 -3.54 12.65
CA ALA A 236 -20.61 -3.41 13.14
C ALA A 236 -20.20 -1.94 13.29
N SER A 237 -19.13 -1.74 14.04
CA SER A 237 -18.46 -0.44 14.09
C SER A 237 -17.74 -0.13 12.77
N GLN A 238 -17.59 1.15 12.46
CA GLN A 238 -16.87 1.65 11.30
C GLN A 238 -15.43 1.14 11.28
N GLU A 239 -14.77 1.05 12.44
CA GLU A 239 -13.42 0.52 12.57
C GLU A 239 -13.35 -0.97 12.22
N PHE A 240 -14.35 -1.76 12.62
CA PHE A 240 -14.44 -3.17 12.24
C PHE A 240 -14.63 -3.33 10.74
N ILE A 241 -15.58 -2.59 10.15
CA ILE A 241 -15.86 -2.63 8.72
C ILE A 241 -14.63 -2.22 7.91
N THR A 242 -13.93 -1.18 8.37
CA THR A 242 -12.69 -0.73 7.72
C THR A 242 -11.58 -1.78 7.83
N SER A 243 -11.45 -2.43 8.98
CA SER A 243 -10.51 -3.54 9.16
C SER A 243 -10.82 -4.69 8.20
N THR A 244 -12.10 -5.01 8.00
CA THR A 244 -12.55 -5.99 7.00
C THR A 244 -12.20 -5.54 5.57
N LEU A 245 -12.46 -4.28 5.20
CA LEU A 245 -12.08 -3.76 3.89
C LEU A 245 -10.57 -3.87 3.63
N ILE A 246 -9.75 -3.50 4.62
CA ILE A 246 -8.30 -3.64 4.57
C ILE A 246 -7.90 -5.12 4.37
N HIS A 247 -8.52 -6.04 5.11
CA HIS A 247 -8.30 -7.48 4.99
C HIS A 247 -8.55 -7.96 3.55
N GLU A 248 -9.68 -7.58 2.97
CA GLU A 248 -10.06 -7.93 1.59
C GLU A 248 -9.13 -7.31 0.54
N MET A 249 -8.55 -6.15 0.81
CA MET A 249 -7.57 -5.55 -0.08
C MET A 249 -6.25 -6.32 -0.12
N TYR A 250 -5.83 -6.95 0.98
CA TYR A 250 -4.70 -7.88 0.95
C TYR A 250 -5.00 -9.15 0.15
N HIS A 251 -6.21 -9.68 0.23
CA HIS A 251 -6.63 -10.75 -0.69
C HIS A 251 -6.53 -10.31 -2.15
N THR A 252 -6.98 -9.09 -2.45
CA THR A 252 -6.86 -8.51 -3.79
C THR A 252 -5.40 -8.40 -4.23
N TYR A 253 -4.52 -7.90 -3.37
CA TYR A 253 -3.07 -7.82 -3.61
C TYR A 253 -2.49 -9.19 -3.95
N MET A 254 -2.81 -10.24 -3.20
CA MET A 254 -2.28 -11.58 -3.47
C MET A 254 -2.87 -12.22 -4.73
N LEU A 255 -4.13 -11.92 -5.06
CA LEU A 255 -4.74 -12.39 -6.32
C LEU A 255 -4.06 -11.81 -7.57
N LEU A 256 -3.41 -10.65 -7.44
CA LEU A 256 -2.83 -9.90 -8.56
C LEU A 256 -1.30 -9.94 -8.58
N MET A 257 -0.68 -9.61 -7.45
CA MET A 257 0.75 -9.33 -7.34
C MET A 257 1.53 -10.52 -6.76
N ASP A 258 0.88 -11.34 -5.93
CA ASP A 258 1.50 -12.52 -5.32
C ASP A 258 0.63 -13.78 -5.41
N PRO A 259 0.42 -14.30 -6.63
CA PRO A 259 -0.48 -15.43 -6.85
C PRO A 259 -0.02 -16.73 -6.17
N ALA A 260 1.21 -16.80 -5.64
CA ALA A 260 1.65 -17.93 -4.83
C ALA A 260 0.88 -18.02 -3.51
N HIS A 261 0.33 -16.91 -3.03
CA HIS A 261 -0.46 -16.82 -1.80
C HIS A 261 -1.96 -16.58 -2.08
N SER A 262 -2.45 -16.80 -3.30
CA SER A 262 -3.83 -16.46 -3.64
C SER A 262 -4.89 -17.44 -3.10
N SER A 263 -4.49 -18.56 -2.50
CA SER A 263 -5.44 -19.46 -1.83
C SER A 263 -5.87 -18.84 -0.49
N ASN A 264 -7.09 -19.14 -0.03
CA ASN A 264 -7.58 -18.57 1.23
C ASN A 264 -6.68 -18.92 2.42
N ALA A 265 -6.15 -20.15 2.46
CA ALA A 265 -5.27 -20.57 3.54
C ALA A 265 -3.90 -19.87 3.47
N ASP A 266 -3.29 -19.84 2.27
CA ASP A 266 -1.95 -19.25 2.09
C ASP A 266 -1.99 -17.73 2.29
N SER A 267 -3.07 -17.06 1.83
CA SER A 267 -3.24 -15.62 2.05
C SER A 267 -3.43 -15.28 3.52
N HIS A 268 -4.23 -16.06 4.27
CA HIS A 268 -4.38 -15.83 5.70
C HIS A 268 -3.05 -16.03 6.44
N ASP A 269 -2.30 -17.08 6.11
CA ASP A 269 -0.98 -17.32 6.73
C ASP A 269 0.04 -16.21 6.37
N PHE A 270 -0.03 -15.63 5.17
CA PHE A 270 0.76 -14.45 4.81
C PHE A 270 0.34 -13.23 5.62
N MET A 271 -0.97 -12.93 5.72
CA MET A 271 -1.48 -11.77 6.46
C MET A 271 -1.20 -11.86 7.95
N ALA A 272 -1.10 -13.07 8.49
CA ALA A 272 -0.78 -13.31 9.88
C ALA A 272 0.72 -13.11 10.21
N GLN A 273 1.55 -12.74 9.24
CA GLN A 273 2.93 -12.33 9.50
C GLN A 273 2.96 -11.02 10.32
N PRO A 274 3.89 -10.89 11.29
CA PRO A 274 3.92 -9.72 12.18
C PRO A 274 3.97 -8.38 11.45
N ASP A 275 4.76 -8.27 10.38
CA ASP A 275 4.92 -7.01 9.65
C ASP A 275 3.63 -6.62 8.91
N VAL A 276 2.90 -7.60 8.35
CA VAL A 276 1.62 -7.37 7.65
C VAL A 276 0.51 -6.99 8.64
N ILE A 277 0.44 -7.64 9.81
CA ILE A 277 -0.47 -7.23 10.89
C ILE A 277 -0.20 -5.78 11.32
N GLN A 278 1.07 -5.39 11.46
CA GLN A 278 1.42 -4.01 11.82
C GLN A 278 1.05 -3.02 10.73
N GLU A 279 1.19 -3.39 9.46
CA GLU A 279 0.82 -2.56 8.32
C GLU A 279 -0.68 -2.31 8.27
N MET A 280 -1.50 -3.38 8.36
CA MET A 280 -2.96 -3.29 8.47
C MET A 280 -3.39 -2.40 9.65
N ALA A 281 -2.75 -2.58 10.82
CA ALA A 281 -3.05 -1.79 12.01
C ALA A 281 -2.69 -0.31 11.83
N GLN A 282 -1.58 -0.01 11.16
CA GLN A 282 -1.17 1.36 10.85
C GLN A 282 -2.16 2.02 9.90
N MET A 283 -2.58 1.32 8.86
CA MET A 283 -3.58 1.82 7.90
C MET A 283 -4.91 2.12 8.59
N LEU A 284 -5.38 1.21 9.46
CA LEU A 284 -6.58 1.45 10.24
C LEU A 284 -6.46 2.71 11.10
N ARG A 285 -5.29 2.95 11.71
CA ARG A 285 -5.03 4.16 12.50
C ARG A 285 -4.87 5.44 11.69
N GLN A 286 -4.53 5.36 10.40
CA GLN A 286 -4.55 6.53 9.52
C GLN A 286 -5.98 7.02 9.27
N MET A 287 -6.94 6.10 9.22
CA MET A 287 -8.37 6.43 9.13
C MET A 287 -8.98 6.80 10.48
N TYR A 288 -8.51 6.17 11.57
CA TYR A 288 -8.98 6.41 12.93
C TYR A 288 -7.82 6.79 13.86
N PRO A 289 -7.32 8.04 13.82
CA PRO A 289 -6.14 8.44 14.60
C PRO A 289 -6.31 8.30 16.12
N SER A 290 -7.54 8.35 16.63
CA SER A 290 -7.88 8.14 18.04
C SER A 290 -7.91 6.66 18.46
N LEU A 291 -7.88 5.73 17.51
CA LEU A 291 -7.85 4.30 17.79
C LEU A 291 -6.51 3.93 18.43
N ASP A 292 -6.57 3.24 19.57
CA ASP A 292 -5.36 2.84 20.27
C ASP A 292 -4.62 1.76 19.49
N VAL A 293 -3.29 1.72 19.67
CA VAL A 293 -2.40 0.83 18.92
C VAL A 293 -2.76 -0.64 19.15
N GLN A 294 -3.13 -1.02 20.37
CA GLN A 294 -3.40 -2.42 20.67
C GLN A 294 -4.73 -2.88 20.06
N THR A 295 -5.78 -2.05 20.14
CA THR A 295 -7.06 -2.32 19.47
C THR A 295 -6.87 -2.40 17.95
N SER A 296 -6.06 -1.53 17.35
CA SER A 296 -5.80 -1.63 15.90
C SER A 296 -5.11 -2.94 15.52
N ILE A 297 -4.14 -3.40 16.32
CA ILE A 297 -3.47 -4.69 16.09
C ILE A 297 -4.47 -5.83 16.27
N ASP A 298 -5.27 -5.79 17.34
CA ASP A 298 -6.25 -6.83 17.63
C ASP A 298 -7.31 -6.91 16.50
N LEU A 299 -7.80 -5.78 15.96
CA LEU A 299 -8.72 -5.75 14.83
C LEU A 299 -8.09 -6.31 13.54
N SER A 300 -6.81 -6.04 13.30
CA SER A 300 -6.07 -6.59 12.15
C SER A 300 -5.87 -8.12 12.21
N TRP A 301 -6.07 -8.75 13.36
CA TRP A 301 -6.12 -10.21 13.49
C TRP A 301 -7.48 -10.83 13.16
N GLY A 302 -8.54 -10.03 13.00
CA GLY A 302 -9.88 -10.53 12.70
C GLY A 302 -9.91 -11.36 11.42
N GLY A 303 -10.53 -12.54 11.47
CA GLY A 303 -10.59 -13.49 10.33
C GLY A 303 -9.35 -14.38 10.17
N LEU A 304 -8.29 -14.15 10.95
CA LEU A 304 -7.04 -14.91 10.91
C LEU A 304 -6.93 -15.98 12.00
N GLU A 305 -8.03 -16.29 12.70
CA GLU A 305 -8.05 -17.21 13.85
C GLU A 305 -7.69 -18.66 13.46
N GLY A 306 -7.85 -19.01 12.18
CA GLY A 306 -7.51 -20.32 11.62
C GLY A 306 -6.02 -20.52 11.30
N THR A 307 -5.20 -19.46 11.39
CA THR A 307 -3.78 -19.51 10.99
C THR A 307 -2.90 -20.16 12.05
N ALA A 308 -1.77 -20.72 11.62
CA ALA A 308 -0.78 -21.26 12.56
C ALA A 308 -0.18 -20.17 13.46
N ALA A 309 0.03 -18.97 12.92
CA ALA A 309 0.56 -17.83 13.65
C ALA A 309 -0.39 -17.41 14.79
N PHE A 310 -1.69 -17.29 14.53
CA PHE A 310 -2.68 -17.03 15.58
C PHE A 310 -2.71 -18.14 16.64
N GLY A 311 -2.68 -19.41 16.20
CA GLY A 311 -2.63 -20.57 17.10
C GLY A 311 -1.42 -20.58 18.03
N ASN A 312 -0.30 -19.99 17.61
CA ASN A 312 0.93 -19.90 18.41
C ASN A 312 0.97 -18.72 19.39
N LEU A 313 0.02 -17.77 19.30
CA LEU A 313 -0.08 -16.67 20.26
C LEU A 313 -0.33 -17.17 21.70
N PRO A 314 0.05 -16.42 22.74
CA PRO A 314 -0.39 -16.69 24.10
C PRO A 314 -1.91 -16.75 24.22
N ALA A 315 -2.43 -17.65 25.08
CA ALA A 315 -3.87 -17.80 25.26
C ALA A 315 -4.58 -16.50 25.70
N ALA A 316 -3.89 -15.67 26.49
CA ALA A 316 -4.39 -14.36 26.90
C ALA A 316 -4.52 -13.39 25.72
N ASP A 317 -3.59 -13.43 24.76
CA ASP A 317 -3.63 -12.56 23.58
C ASP A 317 -4.76 -12.98 22.64
N ARG A 318 -4.92 -14.28 22.35
CA ARG A 318 -6.06 -14.77 21.57
C ARG A 318 -7.41 -14.39 22.19
N ALA A 319 -7.53 -14.50 23.52
CA ALA A 319 -8.75 -14.12 24.22
C ALA A 319 -9.03 -12.61 24.08
N ARG A 320 -8.02 -11.75 24.25
CA ARG A 320 -8.14 -10.31 24.05
C ARG A 320 -8.54 -9.98 22.61
N ILE A 321 -7.83 -10.52 21.62
CA ILE A 321 -8.11 -10.31 20.19
C ILE A 321 -9.56 -10.68 19.87
N ASN A 322 -9.99 -11.87 20.30
CA ASN A 322 -11.36 -12.33 20.07
C ASN A 322 -12.38 -11.41 20.75
N THR A 323 -12.13 -10.96 21.98
CA THR A 323 -13.02 -10.01 22.66
C THR A 323 -13.10 -8.69 21.91
N THR A 324 -11.96 -8.09 21.56
CA THR A 324 -11.89 -6.82 20.82
C THR A 324 -12.66 -6.89 19.50
N ASN A 325 -12.44 -7.93 18.69
CA ASN A 325 -13.16 -8.12 17.42
C ASN A 325 -14.66 -8.32 17.63
N ASN A 326 -15.07 -9.16 18.59
CA ASN A 326 -16.51 -9.38 18.87
C ASN A 326 -17.21 -8.10 19.35
N ASP A 327 -16.55 -7.28 20.18
CA ASP A 327 -17.12 -6.03 20.69
C ASP A 327 -17.29 -5.00 19.57
N HIS A 328 -16.31 -4.88 18.69
CA HIS A 328 -16.38 -4.00 17.52
C HIS A 328 -17.32 -4.51 16.42
N GLN A 329 -17.43 -5.82 16.23
CA GLN A 329 -18.38 -6.46 15.31
C GLN A 329 -19.84 -6.19 15.71
N ARG A 330 -20.11 -6.07 17.01
CA ARG A 330 -21.46 -5.80 17.55
C ARG A 330 -21.71 -4.32 17.81
N ALA A 331 -20.77 -3.46 17.41
CA ALA A 331 -20.74 -2.04 17.74
C ALA A 331 -20.92 -1.75 19.26
N ALA A 332 -20.48 -2.67 20.12
CA ALA A 332 -20.40 -2.41 21.55
C ALA A 332 -19.28 -1.40 21.85
N HIS A 333 -18.21 -1.44 21.05
CA HIS A 333 -17.12 -0.48 20.99
C HIS A 333 -16.97 0.09 19.57
N GLY A 334 -16.24 1.20 19.44
CA GLY A 334 -16.03 1.90 18.18
C GLY A 334 -17.19 2.83 17.80
N THR A 335 -17.14 3.32 16.57
CA THR A 335 -18.13 4.23 16.02
C THR A 335 -19.20 3.41 15.29
N PRO A 336 -20.47 3.38 15.73
CA PRO A 336 -21.49 2.58 15.07
C PRO A 336 -21.80 3.10 13.65
N CYS A 337 -22.15 2.19 12.75
CA CYS A 337 -22.88 2.55 11.53
C CYS A 337 -24.35 2.84 11.87
N PRO A 338 -24.89 4.00 11.45
CA PRO A 338 -26.25 4.45 11.82
C PRO A 338 -27.38 3.73 11.10
#